data_AF-A0A7X0X8M2-F1
#
_entry.id   AF-A0A7X0X8M2-F1
#
_cell.length_a   1.000
_cell.length_b   1.000
_cell.length_c   1.000
_cell.angle_alpha   90.00
_cell.angle_beta   90.00
_cell.angle_gamma   90.00
#
_symmetry.space_group_name_H-M   'P 1'
#
loop_
_entity.id
_entity.type
_entity.pdbx_description
1 polymer ?
#
loop_
_entity_poly.entity_id
_entity_poly.type
_entity_poly.pdbx_seq_one_letter_code
_entity_poly.pdbx_strand_id
1 'polypeptide(L)'
;MKKVISVLCIFAIVLGMFTPFTIKASAAVNTNSTFEELYNEAKKHLGKPYSQVNRLGPDSFDCSGYTKYVYKKVTGVQIENTSGEQYAAADKIKTGNQKPGDLVYFRDPGHVGIYIGDGKMINAQNDGVKIDNINGSYWKDYFVGYARPFNFKEKLGSKYYYAVSDLNLRTQNNWDSSVAGKVPKGAKVSIDLDSDKNGWCMVTYGSVKGYMLNTTSYFSTTPVLKTYYAKDNINLRTQASWDSSVAQKVQKGEKVIVDLKSNNNGWYKVTYAGKTGYMILNDNYLVATPLNMKTYYAINTLKLRSAANWDSSVSQTVPEGAQVKVEM
;
A
#
# COMPACT_ATOMS: atom_id res chain seq x y z
N MET A 1 66.38 -46.23 -10.90
CA MET A 1 66.93 -46.60 -12.23
C MET A 1 65.96 -47.53 -12.94
N LYS A 2 65.90 -47.50 -14.29
CA LYS A 2 65.09 -48.36 -15.20
C LYS A 2 63.56 -48.09 -15.18
N LYS A 3 62.83 -48.13 -16.31
CA LYS A 3 63.12 -47.75 -17.73
C LYS A 3 61.75 -47.58 -18.47
N VAL A 4 61.75 -46.84 -19.58
CA VAL A 4 60.58 -46.36 -20.39
C VAL A 4 60.06 -47.41 -21.43
N ILE A 5 58.97 -47.08 -22.17
CA ILE A 5 58.41 -47.68 -23.44
C ILE A 5 57.33 -48.78 -23.21
N SER A 6 56.15 -48.88 -23.87
CA SER A 6 55.41 -48.18 -24.98
C SER A 6 53.86 -48.17 -24.68
N VAL A 7 52.97 -47.29 -25.20
CA VAL A 7 52.33 -47.09 -26.54
C VAL A 7 51.42 -48.22 -27.07
N LEU A 8 50.10 -47.97 -27.20
CA LEU A 8 49.36 -47.87 -28.49
C LEU A 8 47.91 -47.34 -28.29
N CYS A 9 47.41 -46.49 -29.20
CA CYS A 9 46.01 -46.01 -29.23
C CYS A 9 45.24 -46.63 -30.40
N ILE A 10 43.90 -46.72 -30.29
CA ILE A 10 42.91 -46.55 -31.39
C ILE A 10 41.52 -46.31 -30.77
N PHE A 11 40.71 -45.47 -31.41
CA PHE A 11 39.38 -45.02 -30.97
C PHE A 11 38.31 -45.48 -31.98
N ALA A 12 37.14 -45.97 -31.54
CA ALA A 12 35.99 -46.21 -32.43
C ALA A 12 34.62 -46.16 -31.72
N ILE A 13 33.99 -44.98 -31.79
CA ILE A 13 32.54 -44.71 -32.02
C ILE A 13 31.51 -45.69 -31.41
N VAL A 14 30.74 -45.19 -30.43
CA VAL A 14 29.45 -45.77 -30.00
C VAL A 14 28.30 -44.89 -30.52
N LEU A 15 27.41 -45.46 -31.33
CA LEU A 15 26.21 -44.77 -31.84
C LEU A 15 25.08 -44.82 -30.79
N GLY A 16 24.95 -43.76 -29.99
CA GLY A 16 23.90 -43.65 -28.96
C GLY A 16 22.56 -43.16 -29.52
N MET A 17 21.48 -43.90 -29.25
CA MET A 17 20.12 -43.48 -29.62
C MET A 17 19.67 -42.30 -28.74
N PHE A 18 19.51 -41.11 -29.34
CA PHE A 18 18.91 -39.96 -28.66
C PHE A 18 17.38 -40.02 -28.76
N THR A 19 16.71 -40.40 -27.67
CA THR A 19 15.28 -40.12 -27.50
C THR A 19 15.09 -38.65 -27.07
N PRO A 20 14.18 -37.87 -27.67
CA PRO A 20 13.95 -36.49 -27.28
C PRO A 20 13.27 -36.43 -25.91
N PHE A 21 14.02 -36.04 -24.88
CA PHE A 21 13.49 -35.83 -23.54
C PHE A 21 12.49 -34.66 -23.54
N THR A 22 11.20 -34.98 -23.54
CA THR A 22 10.14 -33.97 -23.57
C THR A 22 9.97 -33.37 -22.17
N ILE A 23 10.49 -32.15 -21.97
CA ILE A 23 10.31 -31.41 -20.72
C ILE A 23 8.83 -31.05 -20.59
N LYS A 24 8.13 -31.77 -19.71
CA LYS A 24 6.75 -31.45 -19.33
C LYS A 24 6.78 -30.14 -18.54
N ALA A 25 6.13 -29.10 -19.05
CA ALA A 25 6.07 -27.82 -18.36
C ALA A 25 5.47 -28.01 -16.96
N SER A 26 6.25 -27.67 -15.92
CA SER A 26 5.73 -27.64 -14.56
C SER A 26 4.65 -26.56 -14.47
N ALA A 27 3.55 -26.85 -13.77
CA ALA A 27 2.51 -25.85 -13.55
C ALA A 27 3.13 -24.67 -12.77
N ALA A 28 3.04 -23.47 -13.34
CA ALA A 28 3.63 -22.27 -12.74
C ALA A 28 2.97 -21.98 -11.37
N VAL A 29 3.80 -21.73 -10.36
CA VAL A 29 3.34 -21.32 -9.02
C VAL A 29 2.67 -19.95 -9.11
N ASN A 30 1.43 -19.86 -8.62
CA ASN A 30 0.68 -18.60 -8.54
C ASN A 30 1.10 -17.80 -7.29
N THR A 31 2.14 -16.99 -7.43
CA THR A 31 2.68 -16.12 -6.37
C THR A 31 1.74 -15.00 -5.92
N ASN A 32 0.63 -14.75 -6.63
CA ASN A 32 -0.36 -13.72 -6.27
C ASN A 32 -1.47 -14.22 -5.33
N SER A 33 -1.51 -15.52 -5.04
CA SER A 33 -2.56 -16.15 -4.23
C SER A 33 -2.69 -15.52 -2.83
N THR A 34 -3.92 -15.34 -2.38
CA THR A 34 -4.28 -14.80 -1.07
C THR A 34 -4.65 -15.91 -0.07
N PHE A 35 -4.55 -15.62 1.23
CA PHE A 35 -5.05 -16.54 2.26
C PHE A 35 -6.57 -16.75 2.17
N GLU A 36 -7.32 -15.74 1.71
CA GLU A 36 -8.78 -15.84 1.58
C GLU A 36 -9.18 -16.87 0.50
N GLU A 37 -8.47 -16.93 -0.62
CA GLU A 37 -8.65 -17.98 -1.64
C GLU A 37 -8.31 -19.37 -1.08
N LEU A 38 -7.22 -19.49 -0.30
CA LEU A 38 -6.85 -20.74 0.38
C LEU A 38 -7.95 -21.21 1.32
N TYR A 39 -8.42 -20.33 2.19
CA TYR A 39 -9.44 -20.64 3.20
C TYR A 39 -10.80 -20.95 2.56
N ASN A 40 -11.16 -20.25 1.48
CA ASN A 40 -12.38 -20.52 0.73
C ASN A 40 -12.33 -21.86 -0.02
N GLU A 41 -11.17 -22.28 -0.57
CA GLU A 41 -11.01 -23.63 -1.12
C GLU A 41 -11.09 -24.68 0.00
N ALA A 42 -10.32 -24.50 1.07
CA ALA A 42 -10.30 -25.37 2.24
C ALA A 42 -11.73 -25.67 2.76
N LYS A 43 -12.54 -24.63 2.93
CA LYS A 43 -13.92 -24.74 3.41
C LYS A 43 -14.85 -25.55 2.52
N LYS A 44 -14.61 -25.67 1.21
CA LYS A 44 -15.45 -26.49 0.29
C LYS A 44 -15.42 -27.98 0.64
N HIS A 45 -14.42 -28.42 1.39
CA HIS A 45 -14.23 -29.81 1.75
C HIS A 45 -14.75 -30.15 3.15
N LEU A 46 -15.28 -29.18 3.93
CA LEU A 46 -15.83 -29.43 5.26
C LEU A 46 -16.86 -30.57 5.24
N GLY A 47 -16.75 -31.49 6.20
CA GLY A 47 -17.56 -32.70 6.30
C GLY A 47 -17.15 -33.85 5.36
N LYS A 48 -16.19 -33.67 4.44
CA LYS A 48 -15.73 -34.79 3.60
C LYS A 48 -15.02 -35.87 4.45
N PRO A 49 -15.22 -37.17 4.16
CA PRO A 49 -14.66 -38.26 4.96
C PRO A 49 -13.13 -38.27 5.00
N TYR A 50 -12.59 -38.86 6.07
CA TYR A 50 -11.18 -39.17 6.16
C TYR A 50 -10.88 -40.55 5.58
N SER A 51 -9.78 -40.66 4.84
CA SER A 51 -9.32 -41.92 4.25
C SER A 51 -7.82 -41.94 4.08
N GLN A 52 -7.15 -42.98 4.54
CA GLN A 52 -5.74 -43.23 4.25
C GLN A 52 -5.54 -43.91 2.87
N VAL A 53 -6.57 -44.55 2.33
CA VAL A 53 -6.54 -45.19 1.00
C VAL A 53 -6.76 -44.13 -0.08
N ASN A 54 -7.87 -43.42 0.00
CA ASN A 54 -8.25 -42.35 -0.92
C ASN A 54 -7.83 -40.99 -0.36
N ARG A 55 -6.54 -40.87 -0.02
CA ARG A 55 -5.99 -39.79 0.82
C ARG A 55 -5.80 -38.43 0.15
N LEU A 56 -5.77 -38.36 -1.18
CA LEU A 56 -5.39 -37.16 -1.95
C LEU A 56 -6.56 -36.33 -2.49
N GLY A 57 -7.81 -36.67 -2.13
CA GLY A 57 -8.99 -35.97 -2.64
C GLY A 57 -9.44 -36.36 -4.05
N PRO A 58 -10.50 -35.72 -4.55
CA PRO A 58 -11.26 -34.65 -3.90
C PRO A 58 -12.32 -35.12 -2.90
N ASP A 59 -12.65 -36.42 -2.86
CA ASP A 59 -13.85 -36.94 -2.18
C ASP A 59 -13.63 -37.40 -0.74
N SER A 60 -12.40 -37.81 -0.42
CA SER A 60 -11.92 -38.04 0.94
C SER A 60 -10.47 -37.61 1.06
N PHE A 61 -9.97 -37.44 2.27
CA PHE A 61 -8.59 -36.99 2.50
C PHE A 61 -7.93 -37.66 3.70
N ASP A 62 -6.59 -37.71 3.74
CA ASP A 62 -5.89 -37.66 5.03
C ASP A 62 -5.43 -36.23 5.36
N CYS A 63 -4.87 -36.00 6.54
CA CYS A 63 -4.47 -34.66 6.98
C CYS A 63 -3.48 -33.98 6.00
N SER A 64 -2.47 -34.71 5.55
CA SER A 64 -1.43 -34.24 4.61
C SER A 64 -1.90 -34.15 3.16
N GLY A 65 -2.78 -35.03 2.73
CA GLY A 65 -3.38 -35.01 1.39
C GLY A 65 -4.41 -33.89 1.25
N TYR A 66 -5.11 -33.55 2.34
CA TYR A 66 -5.97 -32.37 2.42
C TYR A 66 -5.18 -31.07 2.25
N THR A 67 -4.13 -30.85 3.06
CA THR A 67 -3.26 -29.67 2.91
C THR A 67 -2.64 -29.64 1.52
N LYS A 68 -2.13 -30.77 1.01
CA LYS A 68 -1.53 -30.86 -0.33
C LYS A 68 -2.52 -30.52 -1.44
N TYR A 69 -3.76 -31.00 -1.36
CA TYR A 69 -4.81 -30.67 -2.32
C TYR A 69 -5.10 -29.18 -2.33
N VAL A 70 -5.39 -28.59 -1.17
CA VAL A 70 -5.81 -27.19 -1.03
C VAL A 70 -4.70 -26.23 -1.50
N TYR A 71 -3.44 -26.45 -1.10
CA TYR A 71 -2.33 -25.61 -1.56
C TYR A 71 -2.08 -25.76 -3.06
N LYS A 72 -2.04 -27.00 -3.59
CA LYS A 72 -1.83 -27.23 -5.03
C LYS A 72 -2.94 -26.61 -5.87
N LYS A 73 -4.19 -26.64 -5.39
CA LYS A 73 -5.37 -26.13 -6.08
C LYS A 73 -5.38 -24.60 -6.17
N VAL A 74 -4.90 -23.91 -5.14
CA VAL A 74 -4.92 -22.43 -5.05
C VAL A 74 -3.61 -21.80 -5.54
N THR A 75 -2.48 -22.32 -5.08
CA THR A 75 -1.14 -21.72 -5.31
C THR A 75 -0.35 -22.40 -6.42
N GLY A 76 -0.76 -23.58 -6.87
CA GLY A 76 0.04 -24.44 -7.76
C GLY A 76 1.22 -25.16 -7.07
N VAL A 77 1.59 -24.76 -5.84
CA VAL A 77 2.70 -25.37 -5.09
C VAL A 77 2.36 -26.82 -4.73
N GLN A 78 3.27 -27.73 -5.05
CA GLN A 78 3.21 -29.10 -4.56
C GLN A 78 4.01 -29.20 -3.26
N ILE A 79 3.31 -29.18 -2.12
CA ILE A 79 3.89 -29.56 -0.84
C ILE A 79 3.98 -31.09 -0.74
N GLU A 80 4.77 -31.61 0.20
CA GLU A 80 5.10 -33.04 0.28
C GLU A 80 3.93 -33.97 0.65
N ASN A 81 4.16 -35.28 0.57
CA ASN A 81 3.09 -36.30 0.63
C ASN A 81 2.61 -36.64 2.05
N THR A 82 3.43 -36.44 3.08
CA THR A 82 3.11 -36.74 4.48
C THR A 82 3.30 -35.51 5.37
N SER A 83 2.68 -35.49 6.55
CA SER A 83 2.82 -34.41 7.53
C SER A 83 4.28 -34.20 7.97
N GLY A 84 5.06 -35.29 8.11
CA GLY A 84 6.47 -35.23 8.45
C GLY A 84 7.33 -34.61 7.34
N GLU A 85 7.15 -35.03 6.09
CA GLU A 85 7.86 -34.42 4.96
C GLU A 85 7.45 -32.95 4.76
N GLN A 86 6.16 -32.60 4.92
CA GLN A 86 5.68 -31.22 4.83
C GLN A 86 6.34 -30.32 5.89
N TYR A 87 6.47 -30.81 7.13
CA TYR A 87 7.16 -30.09 8.20
C TYR A 87 8.68 -30.00 7.96
N ALA A 88 9.30 -31.07 7.46
CA ALA A 88 10.71 -31.11 7.14
C ALA A 88 11.08 -30.14 5.99
N ALA A 89 10.25 -30.03 4.95
CA ALA A 89 10.52 -29.21 3.77
C ALA A 89 10.23 -27.71 3.94
N ALA A 90 9.23 -27.33 4.75
CA ALA A 90 8.78 -25.93 4.87
C ALA A 90 9.60 -25.09 5.88
N ASP A 91 9.53 -23.76 5.77
CA ASP A 91 10.18 -22.83 6.70
C ASP A 91 9.53 -22.90 8.09
N LYS A 92 10.32 -23.16 9.15
CA LYS A 92 9.79 -23.36 10.51
C LYS A 92 9.47 -22.00 11.12
N ILE A 93 8.25 -21.86 11.66
CA ILE A 93 7.75 -20.61 12.21
C ILE A 93 7.71 -20.68 13.74
N LYS A 94 8.41 -19.74 14.38
CA LYS A 94 8.36 -19.56 15.83
C LYS A 94 6.93 -19.23 16.28
N THR A 95 6.43 -19.92 17.30
CA THR A 95 5.14 -19.62 17.94
C THR A 95 5.05 -18.15 18.33
N GLY A 96 3.95 -17.51 17.94
CA GLY A 96 3.74 -16.05 17.98
C GLY A 96 3.86 -15.38 16.61
N ASN A 97 4.62 -15.95 15.67
CA ASN A 97 4.87 -15.40 14.33
C ASN A 97 4.08 -16.11 13.22
N GLN A 98 3.19 -17.04 13.57
CA GLN A 98 2.34 -17.73 12.60
C GLN A 98 1.29 -16.79 11.99
N LYS A 99 1.12 -16.88 10.67
CA LYS A 99 0.16 -16.12 9.88
C LYS A 99 -0.91 -17.07 9.33
N PRO A 100 -2.17 -16.64 9.15
CA PRO A 100 -3.18 -17.45 8.47
C PRO A 100 -2.65 -17.93 7.11
N GLY A 101 -2.77 -19.23 6.83
CA GLY A 101 -2.11 -19.87 5.68
C GLY A 101 -0.74 -20.49 5.99
N ASP A 102 -0.30 -20.50 7.26
CA ASP A 102 0.73 -21.43 7.72
C ASP A 102 0.13 -22.81 8.01
N LEU A 103 0.97 -23.85 8.00
CA LEU A 103 0.60 -25.19 8.47
C LEU A 103 0.97 -25.36 9.94
N VAL A 104 0.14 -26.08 10.68
CA VAL A 104 0.33 -26.44 12.10
C VAL A 104 0.37 -27.96 12.26
N TYR A 105 1.30 -28.45 13.08
CA TYR A 105 1.66 -29.86 13.16
C TYR A 105 1.54 -30.41 14.57
N PHE A 106 1.17 -31.69 14.67
CA PHE A 106 0.94 -32.39 15.94
C PHE A 106 1.43 -33.84 15.88
N ARG A 107 1.60 -34.47 17.06
CA ARG A 107 1.88 -35.91 17.23
C ARG A 107 3.17 -36.40 16.56
N ASP A 108 4.28 -35.69 16.79
CA ASP A 108 5.61 -35.96 16.22
C ASP A 108 5.61 -36.28 14.72
N PRO A 109 5.60 -35.22 13.91
CA PRO A 109 4.47 -34.75 13.12
C PRO A 109 3.67 -35.84 12.37
N GLY A 110 2.82 -36.58 13.08
CA GLY A 110 1.81 -37.49 12.53
C GLY A 110 0.46 -36.84 12.13
N HIS A 111 0.26 -35.54 12.38
CA HIS A 111 -0.93 -34.80 11.94
C HIS A 111 -0.59 -33.37 11.50
N VAL A 112 -1.38 -32.83 10.56
CA VAL A 112 -1.23 -31.45 10.05
C VAL A 112 -2.60 -30.79 9.79
N GLY A 113 -2.67 -29.47 10.03
CA GLY A 113 -3.80 -28.62 9.66
C GLY A 113 -3.34 -27.28 9.07
N ILE A 114 -4.25 -26.56 8.42
CA ILE A 114 -4.01 -25.19 7.94
C ILE A 114 -4.43 -24.22 9.05
N TYR A 115 -3.52 -23.38 9.53
CA TYR A 115 -3.82 -22.33 10.50
C TYR A 115 -4.66 -21.23 9.85
N ILE A 116 -5.79 -20.87 10.48
CA ILE A 116 -6.77 -19.92 9.92
C ILE A 116 -6.91 -18.62 10.74
N GLY A 117 -6.01 -18.39 11.71
CA GLY A 117 -6.11 -17.30 12.68
C GLY A 117 -6.76 -17.75 14.00
N ASP A 118 -6.78 -16.85 14.98
CA ASP A 118 -7.47 -16.99 16.28
C ASP A 118 -7.23 -18.32 17.04
N GLY A 119 -6.05 -18.92 16.90
CA GLY A 119 -5.73 -20.21 17.52
C GLY A 119 -6.51 -21.40 16.93
N LYS A 120 -7.01 -21.30 15.70
CA LYS A 120 -7.80 -22.35 15.03
C LYS A 120 -7.08 -22.90 13.81
N MET A 121 -7.40 -24.14 13.46
CA MET A 121 -7.02 -24.76 12.21
C MET A 121 -8.22 -25.33 11.45
N ILE A 122 -8.08 -25.52 10.15
CA ILE A 122 -8.92 -26.41 9.35
C ILE A 122 -8.09 -27.61 8.90
N ASN A 123 -8.58 -28.84 9.13
CA ASN A 123 -7.83 -30.08 8.94
C ASN A 123 -8.74 -31.26 8.61
N ALA A 124 -8.17 -32.37 8.14
CA ALA A 124 -8.85 -33.65 7.92
C ALA A 124 -8.44 -34.67 8.99
N GLN A 125 -9.41 -35.32 9.63
CA GLN A 125 -9.21 -36.27 10.74
C GLN A 125 -10.34 -37.32 10.76
N ASN A 126 -10.31 -38.33 11.62
CA ASN A 126 -11.24 -39.48 11.59
C ASN A 126 -12.73 -39.14 11.41
N ASP A 127 -13.22 -38.04 11.98
CA ASP A 127 -14.59 -37.51 11.87
C ASP A 127 -14.81 -36.52 10.68
N GLY A 128 -13.89 -36.54 9.70
CA GLY A 128 -13.93 -35.76 8.46
C GLY A 128 -13.07 -34.50 8.47
N VAL A 129 -13.24 -33.68 7.43
CA VAL A 129 -12.65 -32.33 7.35
C VAL A 129 -13.43 -31.37 8.24
N LYS A 130 -12.77 -30.72 9.21
CA LYS A 130 -13.41 -29.81 10.17
C LYS A 130 -12.49 -28.68 10.62
N ILE A 131 -13.05 -27.77 11.41
CA ILE A 131 -12.31 -26.69 12.09
C ILE A 131 -12.18 -27.04 13.57
N ASP A 132 -10.95 -27.01 14.09
CA ASP A 132 -10.65 -27.29 15.50
C ASP A 132 -9.86 -26.14 16.14
N ASN A 133 -10.00 -26.03 17.47
CA ASN A 133 -9.23 -25.11 18.30
C ASN A 133 -7.90 -25.76 18.69
N ILE A 134 -6.78 -25.19 18.23
CA ILE A 134 -5.40 -25.65 18.50
C ILE A 134 -5.09 -25.58 20.00
N ASN A 135 -5.65 -24.58 20.68
CA ASN A 135 -5.48 -24.37 22.12
C ASN A 135 -6.49 -25.16 22.97
N GLY A 136 -7.33 -25.99 22.34
CA GLY A 136 -8.23 -26.91 23.04
C GLY A 136 -7.46 -28.02 23.78
N SER A 137 -8.09 -28.63 24.79
CA SER A 137 -7.45 -29.63 25.67
C SER A 137 -6.76 -30.77 24.91
N TYR A 138 -7.38 -31.30 23.85
CA TYR A 138 -6.80 -32.36 23.05
C TYR A 138 -5.59 -31.91 22.23
N TRP A 139 -5.70 -30.83 21.46
CA TRP A 139 -4.66 -30.44 20.49
C TRP A 139 -3.42 -29.84 21.15
N LYS A 140 -3.59 -29.14 22.27
CA LYS A 140 -2.51 -28.50 23.03
C LYS A 140 -1.41 -29.49 23.44
N ASP A 141 -1.80 -30.67 23.91
CA ASP A 141 -0.87 -31.67 24.48
C ASP A 141 -0.05 -32.42 23.41
N TYR A 142 -0.43 -32.31 22.13
CA TYR A 142 0.27 -32.94 21.01
C TYR A 142 0.95 -31.94 20.06
N PHE A 143 0.97 -30.65 20.39
CA PHE A 143 1.50 -29.59 19.52
C PHE A 143 3.01 -29.76 19.24
N VAL A 144 3.40 -29.74 17.96
CA VAL A 144 4.79 -29.84 17.51
C VAL A 144 5.34 -28.48 17.06
N GLY A 145 4.61 -27.75 16.21
CA GLY A 145 5.09 -26.49 15.65
C GLY A 145 4.28 -25.96 14.48
N TYR A 146 4.73 -24.83 13.93
CA TYR A 146 4.20 -24.22 12.71
C TYR A 146 5.25 -24.22 11.60
N ALA A 147 4.83 -24.33 10.34
CA ALA A 147 5.71 -24.11 9.18
C ALA A 147 4.98 -23.45 8.01
N ARG A 148 5.71 -22.66 7.22
CA ARG A 148 5.19 -21.86 6.10
C ARG A 148 5.66 -22.43 4.76
N PRO A 149 4.81 -23.20 4.03
CA PRO A 149 5.17 -23.72 2.71
C PRO A 149 4.95 -22.72 1.58
N PHE A 150 4.23 -21.62 1.82
CA PHE A 150 3.96 -20.58 0.82
C PHE A 150 3.71 -19.23 1.50
N ASN A 151 4.20 -18.14 0.90
CA ASN A 151 3.95 -16.78 1.35
C ASN A 151 2.74 -16.20 0.58
N PHE A 152 1.55 -16.26 1.18
CA PHE A 152 0.36 -15.62 0.62
C PHE A 152 0.52 -14.10 0.56
N LYS A 153 -0.07 -13.48 -0.47
CA LYS A 153 -0.15 -12.02 -0.57
C LYS A 153 -0.88 -11.47 0.65
N GLU A 154 -0.23 -10.58 1.38
CA GLU A 154 -0.83 -9.95 2.56
C GLU A 154 -1.99 -9.03 2.17
N LYS A 155 -3.00 -9.02 3.03
CA LYS A 155 -4.11 -8.07 2.99
C LYS A 155 -3.54 -6.65 3.12
N LEU A 156 -3.77 -5.78 2.14
CA LEU A 156 -3.11 -4.48 2.02
C LEU A 156 -3.66 -3.43 2.99
N GLY A 157 -4.87 -3.64 3.48
CA GLY A 157 -5.56 -2.81 4.47
C GLY A 157 -5.93 -1.43 3.96
N SER A 158 -6.28 -0.55 4.90
CA SER A 158 -6.57 0.84 4.58
C SER A 158 -5.31 1.70 4.58
N LYS A 159 -5.13 2.54 3.55
CA LYS A 159 -4.03 3.52 3.44
C LYS A 159 -4.54 4.93 3.24
N TYR A 160 -3.72 5.92 3.62
CA TYR A 160 -4.08 7.34 3.50
C TYR A 160 -3.69 7.94 2.15
N TYR A 161 -4.60 8.73 1.58
CA TYR A 161 -4.44 9.45 0.32
C TYR A 161 -5.02 10.87 0.43
N TYR A 162 -4.79 11.72 -0.57
CA TYR A 162 -5.33 13.07 -0.67
C TYR A 162 -6.18 13.24 -1.94
N ALA A 163 -7.36 13.83 -1.82
CA ALA A 163 -8.26 14.08 -2.95
C ALA A 163 -7.68 15.12 -3.93
N VAL A 164 -7.68 14.82 -5.23
CA VAL A 164 -7.11 15.69 -6.30
C VAL A 164 -8.07 16.80 -6.74
N SER A 165 -9.37 16.60 -6.54
CA SER A 165 -10.47 17.53 -6.80
C SER A 165 -11.55 17.36 -5.72
N ASP A 166 -12.64 18.14 -5.79
CA ASP A 166 -13.83 17.86 -4.99
C ASP A 166 -14.51 16.59 -5.52
N LEU A 167 -14.67 15.58 -4.66
CA LEU A 167 -15.17 14.26 -5.02
C LEU A 167 -16.55 14.02 -4.42
N ASN A 168 -17.46 13.41 -5.21
CA ASN A 168 -18.69 12.81 -4.71
C ASN A 168 -18.45 11.31 -4.51
N LEU A 169 -18.37 10.84 -3.26
CA LEU A 169 -18.31 9.41 -2.96
C LEU A 169 -19.66 8.77 -3.26
N ARG A 170 -19.64 7.53 -3.75
CA ARG A 170 -20.81 6.80 -4.24
C ARG A 170 -21.30 5.76 -3.24
N THR A 171 -22.60 5.49 -3.20
CA THR A 171 -23.15 4.42 -2.34
C THR A 171 -22.82 3.02 -2.85
N GLN A 172 -22.49 2.87 -4.14
CA GLN A 172 -22.03 1.63 -4.76
C GLN A 172 -20.81 1.89 -5.66
N ASN A 173 -20.18 0.82 -6.15
CA ASN A 173 -19.01 0.85 -7.05
C ASN A 173 -19.36 1.21 -8.52
N ASN A 174 -20.23 2.20 -8.71
CA ASN A 174 -20.64 2.70 -10.02
C ASN A 174 -21.06 4.19 -9.93
N TRP A 175 -21.04 4.87 -11.07
CA TRP A 175 -21.33 6.32 -11.16
C TRP A 175 -22.80 6.67 -11.01
N ASP A 176 -23.70 5.75 -11.33
CA ASP A 176 -25.15 5.98 -11.36
C ASP A 176 -25.79 5.91 -9.95
N SER A 177 -25.08 5.29 -9.01
CA SER A 177 -25.50 5.24 -7.61
C SER A 177 -25.47 6.62 -6.92
N SER A 178 -26.32 6.74 -5.90
CA SER A 178 -26.48 7.96 -5.11
C SER A 178 -25.17 8.42 -4.45
N VAL A 179 -25.07 9.72 -4.19
CA VAL A 179 -23.90 10.30 -3.52
C VAL A 179 -23.98 9.99 -2.02
N ALA A 180 -23.05 9.19 -1.52
CA ALA A 180 -22.92 8.85 -0.10
C ALA A 180 -22.37 10.04 0.73
N GLY A 181 -21.61 10.92 0.09
CA GLY A 181 -21.14 12.18 0.67
C GLY A 181 -20.05 12.82 -0.17
N LYS A 182 -19.48 13.93 0.32
CA LYS A 182 -18.50 14.74 -0.41
C LYS A 182 -17.16 14.78 0.31
N VAL A 183 -16.09 14.77 -0.48
CA VAL A 183 -14.70 14.95 -0.03
C VAL A 183 -14.15 16.18 -0.72
N PRO A 184 -13.78 17.25 0.00
CA PRO A 184 -13.25 18.46 -0.64
C PRO A 184 -11.82 18.24 -1.15
N LYS A 185 -11.43 19.01 -2.17
CA LYS A 185 -10.08 18.96 -2.74
C LYS A 185 -9.01 19.10 -1.66
N GLY A 186 -7.98 18.25 -1.74
CA GLY A 186 -6.87 18.23 -0.81
C GLY A 186 -7.15 17.56 0.54
N ALA A 187 -8.39 17.14 0.82
CA ALA A 187 -8.71 16.40 2.02
C ALA A 187 -7.95 15.07 2.08
N LYS A 188 -7.42 14.76 3.26
CA LYS A 188 -6.82 13.46 3.58
C LYS A 188 -7.94 12.44 3.85
N VAL A 189 -7.92 11.32 3.14
CA VAL A 189 -8.89 10.23 3.25
C VAL A 189 -8.20 8.92 3.55
N SER A 190 -8.93 7.95 4.08
CA SER A 190 -8.51 6.55 4.17
C SER A 190 -9.17 5.75 3.06
N ILE A 191 -8.42 4.93 2.33
CA ILE A 191 -8.92 4.06 1.25
C ILE A 191 -8.62 2.62 1.63
N ASP A 192 -9.66 1.77 1.69
CA ASP A 192 -9.53 0.34 1.88
C ASP A 192 -9.13 -0.35 0.57
N LEU A 193 -7.86 -0.75 0.45
CA LEU A 193 -7.31 -1.31 -0.77
C LEU A 193 -7.79 -2.74 -1.05
N ASP A 194 -8.31 -3.44 -0.04
CA ASP A 194 -8.84 -4.80 -0.20
C ASP A 194 -10.30 -4.80 -0.66
N SER A 195 -10.94 -3.64 -0.64
CA SER A 195 -12.31 -3.44 -1.14
C SER A 195 -12.38 -3.17 -2.65
N ASP A 196 -11.23 -3.20 -3.36
CA ASP A 196 -11.16 -2.91 -4.79
C ASP A 196 -12.07 -3.85 -5.59
N LYS A 197 -12.99 -3.25 -6.34
CA LYS A 197 -13.79 -3.94 -7.37
C LYS A 197 -13.73 -3.12 -8.65
N ASN A 198 -12.91 -3.58 -9.60
CA ASN A 198 -12.66 -2.90 -10.88
C ASN A 198 -12.12 -1.46 -10.69
N GLY A 199 -11.17 -1.28 -9.75
CA GLY A 199 -10.57 0.01 -9.43
C GLY A 199 -11.37 0.87 -8.44
N TRP A 200 -12.60 0.47 -8.08
CA TRP A 200 -13.41 1.16 -7.07
C TRP A 200 -13.08 0.64 -5.67
N CYS A 201 -12.52 1.51 -4.83
CA CYS A 201 -12.30 1.24 -3.41
C CYS A 201 -13.33 1.96 -2.54
N MET A 202 -13.60 1.41 -1.36
CA MET A 202 -14.26 2.10 -0.25
C MET A 202 -13.32 3.17 0.30
N VAL A 203 -13.83 4.40 0.39
CA VAL A 203 -13.14 5.59 0.90
C VAL A 203 -13.86 6.09 2.14
N THR A 204 -13.08 6.45 3.17
CA THR A 204 -13.57 7.04 4.43
C THR A 204 -12.99 8.44 4.63
N TYR A 205 -13.85 9.41 4.90
CA TYR A 205 -13.50 10.80 5.21
C TYR A 205 -14.34 11.29 6.39
N GLY A 206 -13.71 11.44 7.56
CA GLY A 206 -14.45 11.70 8.80
C GLY A 206 -15.44 10.58 9.08
N SER A 207 -16.73 10.91 9.22
CA SER A 207 -17.84 9.96 9.34
C SER A 207 -18.38 9.45 8.00
N VAL A 208 -18.03 10.08 6.87
CA VAL A 208 -18.53 9.72 5.55
C VAL A 208 -17.80 8.48 5.03
N LYS A 209 -18.56 7.51 4.52
CA LYS A 209 -18.04 6.33 3.81
C LYS A 209 -18.74 6.19 2.46
N GLY A 210 -18.00 5.84 1.42
CA GLY A 210 -18.54 5.54 0.10
C GLY A 210 -17.44 5.17 -0.90
N TYR A 211 -17.83 4.68 -2.07
CA TYR A 211 -16.91 4.18 -3.08
C TYR A 211 -16.40 5.30 -4.00
N MET A 212 -15.15 5.17 -4.44
CA MET A 212 -14.55 5.99 -5.49
C MET A 212 -13.44 5.23 -6.22
N LEU A 213 -13.18 5.58 -7.48
CA LEU A 213 -12.05 5.04 -8.24
C LEU A 213 -10.70 5.43 -7.62
N ASN A 214 -9.87 4.45 -7.28
CA ASN A 214 -8.55 4.63 -6.71
C ASN A 214 -7.48 4.84 -7.81
N THR A 215 -7.59 5.96 -8.54
CA THR A 215 -6.64 6.34 -9.60
C THR A 215 -5.97 7.68 -9.30
N THR A 216 -4.86 7.95 -9.99
CA THR A 216 -4.11 9.21 -9.88
C THR A 216 -4.92 10.46 -10.30
N SER A 217 -6.03 10.28 -11.02
CA SER A 217 -6.98 11.33 -11.38
C SER A 217 -7.81 11.82 -10.18
N TYR A 218 -8.05 10.95 -9.19
CA TYR A 218 -8.89 11.25 -8.03
C TYR A 218 -8.10 11.34 -6.72
N PHE A 219 -7.01 10.55 -6.59
CA PHE A 219 -6.23 10.45 -5.37
C PHE A 219 -4.73 10.60 -5.61
N SER A 220 -4.06 11.22 -4.65
CA SER A 220 -2.62 11.43 -4.62
C SER A 220 -2.05 10.86 -3.32
N THR A 221 -0.90 10.18 -3.38
CA THR A 221 -0.16 9.73 -2.19
C THR A 221 0.53 10.89 -1.47
N THR A 222 0.79 11.99 -2.18
CA THR A 222 1.34 13.25 -1.64
C THR A 222 0.25 14.32 -1.50
N PRO A 223 0.40 15.30 -0.57
CA PRO A 223 -0.55 16.40 -0.41
C PRO A 223 -0.79 17.17 -1.71
N VAL A 224 -2.06 17.43 -2.00
CA VAL A 224 -2.51 18.17 -3.19
C VAL A 224 -2.52 19.68 -2.95
N LEU A 225 -2.93 20.10 -1.75
CA LEU A 225 -2.89 21.49 -1.31
C LEU A 225 -1.79 21.63 -0.25
N LYS A 226 -1.03 22.72 -0.31
CA LYS A 226 0.02 23.03 0.68
C LYS A 226 0.08 24.52 0.98
N THR A 227 0.29 24.86 2.25
CA THR A 227 0.46 26.24 2.70
C THR A 227 1.86 26.75 2.36
N TYR A 228 1.92 27.97 1.83
CA TYR A 228 3.13 28.76 1.59
C TYR A 228 2.93 30.18 2.14
N TYR A 229 4.00 30.96 2.19
CA TYR A 229 4.02 32.34 2.66
C TYR A 229 4.60 33.24 1.58
N ALA A 230 4.01 34.41 1.38
CA ALA A 230 4.51 35.38 0.42
C ALA A 230 5.86 35.96 0.90
N LYS A 231 6.92 35.80 0.10
CA LYS A 231 8.26 36.31 0.45
C LYS A 231 8.35 37.84 0.42
N ASP A 232 7.52 38.46 -0.41
CA ASP A 232 7.35 39.90 -0.53
C ASP A 232 5.89 40.22 -0.89
N ASN A 233 5.58 41.50 -1.12
CA ASN A 233 4.30 41.94 -1.66
C ASN A 233 4.14 41.45 -3.11
N ILE A 234 3.26 40.46 -3.32
CA ILE A 234 3.07 39.81 -4.63
C ILE A 234 1.67 40.08 -5.22
N ASN A 235 1.62 40.13 -6.55
CA ASN A 235 0.40 40.28 -7.34
C ASN A 235 0.00 38.94 -7.95
N LEU A 236 -0.97 38.23 -7.35
CA LEU A 236 -1.57 37.05 -7.97
C LEU A 236 -2.25 37.45 -9.28
N ARG A 237 -1.99 36.68 -10.33
CA ARG A 237 -2.41 36.94 -11.70
C ARG A 237 -3.73 36.25 -12.04
N THR A 238 -4.51 36.78 -12.98
CA THR A 238 -5.76 36.14 -13.43
C THR A 238 -5.51 34.90 -14.28
N GLN A 239 -4.36 34.83 -14.95
CA GLN A 239 -3.89 33.67 -15.71
C GLN A 239 -2.44 33.32 -15.36
N ALA A 240 -1.94 32.19 -15.86
CA ALA A 240 -0.55 31.74 -15.71
C ALA A 240 0.44 32.55 -16.60
N SER A 241 0.39 33.89 -16.52
CA SER A 241 1.25 34.81 -17.23
C SER A 241 1.40 36.14 -16.48
N TRP A 242 2.59 36.73 -16.56
CA TRP A 242 2.90 38.07 -16.02
C TRP A 242 2.10 39.19 -16.70
N ASP A 243 1.72 39.01 -17.96
CA ASP A 243 1.01 40.02 -18.76
C ASP A 243 -0.49 40.08 -18.43
N SER A 244 -1.01 39.05 -17.74
CA SER A 244 -2.40 39.02 -17.32
C SER A 244 -2.69 39.98 -16.15
N SER A 245 -3.95 40.41 -16.05
CA SER A 245 -4.39 41.34 -15.03
C SER A 245 -4.17 40.81 -13.60
N VAL A 246 -4.01 41.73 -12.65
CA VAL A 246 -3.86 41.36 -11.23
C VAL A 246 -5.20 40.93 -10.67
N ALA A 247 -5.31 39.67 -10.26
CA ALA A 247 -6.49 39.13 -9.60
C ALA A 247 -6.55 39.56 -8.14
N GLN A 248 -5.40 39.56 -7.45
CA GLN A 248 -5.33 39.92 -6.03
C GLN A 248 -3.91 40.30 -5.59
N LYS A 249 -3.79 41.24 -4.66
CA LYS A 249 -2.53 41.57 -3.98
C LYS A 249 -2.42 40.77 -2.67
N VAL A 250 -1.24 40.22 -2.40
CA VAL A 250 -0.90 39.50 -1.15
C VAL A 250 0.26 40.24 -0.50
N GLN A 251 0.15 40.53 0.79
CA GLN A 251 1.21 41.24 1.52
C GLN A 251 2.32 40.26 1.95
N LYS A 252 3.54 40.78 2.14
CA LYS A 252 4.68 40.01 2.65
C LYS A 252 4.33 39.29 3.96
N GLY A 253 4.72 38.01 4.04
CA GLY A 253 4.50 37.13 5.19
C GLY A 253 3.10 36.53 5.30
N GLU A 254 2.14 36.92 4.44
CA GLU A 254 0.79 36.37 4.48
C GLU A 254 0.73 34.91 3.99
N LYS A 255 -0.17 34.13 4.60
CA LYS A 255 -0.40 32.72 4.28
C LYS A 255 -1.20 32.57 3.00
N VAL A 256 -0.75 31.72 2.10
CA VAL A 256 -1.48 31.32 0.89
C VAL A 256 -1.54 29.80 0.77
N ILE A 257 -2.57 29.28 0.09
CA ILE A 257 -2.71 27.85 -0.21
C ILE A 257 -2.41 27.64 -1.69
N VAL A 258 -1.42 26.80 -1.98
CA VAL A 258 -0.99 26.45 -3.35
C VAL A 258 -1.53 25.08 -3.73
N ASP A 259 -2.14 25.00 -4.92
CA ASP A 259 -2.63 23.76 -5.52
C ASP A 259 -1.52 23.08 -6.33
N LEU A 260 -0.80 22.15 -5.71
CA LEU A 260 0.39 21.50 -6.28
C LEU A 260 0.10 20.62 -7.50
N LYS A 261 -1.17 20.39 -7.87
CA LYS A 261 -1.58 19.68 -9.09
C LYS A 261 -1.92 20.63 -10.24
N SER A 262 -1.83 21.94 -10.04
CA SER A 262 -2.21 22.97 -11.03
C SER A 262 -1.04 23.59 -11.82
N ASN A 263 0.13 22.94 -11.81
CA ASN A 263 1.34 23.43 -12.48
C ASN A 263 1.10 23.68 -13.98
N ASN A 264 1.33 24.91 -14.42
CA ASN A 264 1.43 25.30 -15.82
C ASN A 264 2.72 26.11 -15.99
N ASN A 265 3.78 25.47 -16.51
CA ASN A 265 5.09 26.09 -16.73
C ASN A 265 5.66 26.84 -15.50
N GLY A 266 5.52 26.24 -14.31
CA GLY A 266 6.00 26.81 -13.04
C GLY A 266 5.00 27.74 -12.33
N TRP A 267 3.90 28.12 -12.99
CA TRP A 267 2.77 28.81 -12.38
C TRP A 267 1.84 27.81 -11.72
N TYR A 268 1.37 28.15 -10.52
CA TYR A 268 0.40 27.38 -9.76
C TYR A 268 -0.80 28.25 -9.43
N LYS A 269 -1.98 27.64 -9.32
CA LYS A 269 -3.16 28.28 -8.73
C LYS A 269 -2.92 28.45 -7.23
N VAL A 270 -3.09 29.68 -6.76
CA VAL A 270 -2.88 30.11 -5.38
C VAL A 270 -4.17 30.73 -4.85
N THR A 271 -4.56 30.33 -3.65
CA THR A 271 -5.73 30.86 -2.94
C THR A 271 -5.29 31.71 -1.76
N TYR A 272 -5.80 32.93 -1.68
CA TYR A 272 -5.61 33.85 -0.56
C TYR A 272 -6.96 34.49 -0.22
N ALA A 273 -7.32 34.55 1.08
CA ALA A 273 -8.58 35.10 1.56
C ALA A 273 -9.84 34.64 0.76
N GLY A 274 -9.89 33.34 0.40
CA GLY A 274 -10.99 32.73 -0.37
C GLY A 274 -11.01 33.03 -1.88
N LYS A 275 -10.13 33.90 -2.38
CA LYS A 275 -10.01 34.24 -3.81
C LYS A 275 -8.79 33.56 -4.45
N THR A 276 -8.93 33.16 -5.71
CA THR A 276 -7.88 32.46 -6.46
C THR A 276 -7.21 33.36 -7.49
N GLY A 277 -5.90 33.19 -7.65
CA GLY A 277 -5.15 33.67 -8.82
C GLY A 277 -3.98 32.72 -9.10
N TYR A 278 -3.01 33.18 -9.89
CA TYR A 278 -1.83 32.41 -10.28
C TYR A 278 -0.54 33.10 -9.81
N MET A 279 0.45 32.31 -9.40
CA MET A 279 1.80 32.78 -9.08
C MET A 279 2.84 31.69 -9.39
N ILE A 280 4.07 32.11 -9.72
CA ILE A 280 5.19 31.18 -9.88
C ILE A 280 5.60 30.64 -8.50
N LEU A 281 5.75 29.31 -8.39
CA LEU A 281 6.20 28.67 -7.16
C LEU A 281 7.72 28.51 -7.16
N ASN A 282 8.42 29.49 -6.57
CA ASN A 282 9.84 29.42 -6.26
C ASN A 282 10.18 30.32 -5.07
N ASP A 283 11.40 30.19 -4.55
CA ASP A 283 11.90 30.91 -3.37
C ASP A 283 12.13 32.41 -3.61
N ASN A 284 11.74 32.98 -4.76
CA ASN A 284 11.69 34.44 -4.95
C ASN A 284 10.32 35.02 -4.58
N TYR A 285 9.24 34.23 -4.64
CA TYR A 285 7.87 34.69 -4.41
C TYR A 285 7.16 33.99 -3.25
N LEU A 286 7.38 32.67 -3.09
CA LEU A 286 6.60 31.83 -2.18
C LEU A 286 7.52 30.85 -1.44
N VAL A 287 7.61 31.00 -0.12
CA VAL A 287 8.44 30.14 0.75
C VAL A 287 7.56 29.19 1.58
N ALA A 288 8.06 27.98 1.84
CA ALA A 288 7.30 26.95 2.57
C ALA A 288 7.27 27.19 4.09
N THR A 289 8.28 27.88 4.62
CA THR A 289 8.38 28.28 6.03
C THR A 289 7.76 29.66 6.26
N PRO A 290 7.15 29.92 7.44
CA PRO A 290 6.75 31.28 7.80
C PRO A 290 7.95 32.22 7.80
N LEU A 291 7.76 33.46 7.33
CA LEU A 291 8.73 34.54 7.57
C LEU A 291 8.72 34.92 9.05
N ASN A 292 9.87 35.33 9.57
CA ASN A 292 10.05 35.79 10.95
C ASN A 292 9.50 37.22 11.12
N MET A 293 8.18 37.37 11.02
CA MET A 293 7.51 38.67 11.11
C MET A 293 7.07 38.95 12.55
N LYS A 294 7.56 40.06 13.12
CA LYS A 294 7.12 40.57 14.42
C LYS A 294 6.25 41.81 14.24
N THR A 295 5.16 41.86 15.02
CA THR A 295 4.27 43.04 15.05
C THR A 295 4.76 44.04 16.07
N TYR A 296 4.80 45.30 15.67
CA TYR A 296 5.08 46.47 16.50
C TYR A 296 3.98 47.53 16.28
N TYR A 297 3.95 48.55 17.12
CA TYR A 297 3.09 49.72 16.98
C TYR A 297 3.96 50.98 16.92
N ALA A 298 3.64 51.89 16.01
CA ALA A 298 4.37 53.14 15.83
C ALA A 298 4.15 54.08 17.03
N ILE A 299 5.22 54.41 17.76
CA ILE A 299 5.15 55.34 18.91
C ILE A 299 5.21 56.83 18.52
N ASN A 300 5.39 57.11 17.23
CA ASN A 300 5.31 58.43 16.59
C ASN A 300 5.08 58.20 15.08
N THR A 301 4.85 59.27 14.31
CA THR A 301 4.74 59.16 12.85
C THR A 301 6.06 58.72 12.22
N LEU A 302 6.07 57.54 11.60
CA LEU A 302 7.25 56.94 10.95
C LEU A 302 7.29 57.28 9.46
N LYS A 303 8.47 57.62 8.94
CA LYS A 303 8.74 57.76 7.51
C LYS A 303 9.55 56.56 7.03
N LEU A 304 8.86 55.55 6.50
CA LEU A 304 9.48 54.37 5.91
C LEU A 304 10.19 54.77 4.61
N ARG A 305 11.44 54.35 4.44
CA ARG A 305 12.29 54.73 3.31
C ARG A 305 12.41 53.61 2.27
N SER A 306 12.78 53.98 1.06
CA SER A 306 12.92 53.05 -0.08
C SER A 306 14.19 52.19 -0.04
N ALA A 307 15.19 52.54 0.78
CA ALA A 307 16.37 51.73 1.03
C ALA A 307 16.83 51.83 2.50
N ALA A 308 17.76 50.96 2.90
CA ALA A 308 18.35 50.92 4.24
C ALA A 308 19.41 52.02 4.47
N ASN A 309 19.08 53.27 4.15
CA ASN A 309 19.91 54.45 4.38
C ASN A 309 19.05 55.73 4.55
N TRP A 310 19.63 56.76 5.18
CA TRP A 310 18.93 57.99 5.54
C TRP A 310 18.65 58.95 4.39
N ASP A 311 19.32 58.79 3.25
CA ASP A 311 19.19 59.68 2.09
C ASP A 311 18.14 59.20 1.09
N SER A 312 17.77 57.92 1.16
CA SER A 312 16.73 57.33 0.30
C SER A 312 15.34 57.95 0.54
N SER A 313 14.58 58.04 -0.55
CA SER A 313 13.25 58.64 -0.59
C SER A 313 12.29 58.00 0.40
N VAL A 314 11.38 58.80 0.97
CA VAL A 314 10.28 58.29 1.79
C VAL A 314 9.31 57.54 0.89
N SER A 315 9.18 56.24 1.13
CA SER A 315 8.28 55.33 0.41
C SER A 315 6.86 55.40 0.99
N GLN A 316 6.74 55.49 2.32
CA GLN A 316 5.46 55.52 3.01
C GLN A 316 5.55 56.29 4.33
N THR A 317 4.49 57.02 4.68
CA THR A 317 4.31 57.58 6.02
C THR A 317 3.31 56.73 6.79
N VAL A 318 3.67 56.33 8.00
CA VAL A 318 2.84 55.53 8.92
C VAL A 318 2.52 56.41 10.13
N PRO A 319 1.24 56.65 10.47
CA PRO A 319 0.89 57.50 11.60
C PRO A 319 1.20 56.84 12.95
N GLU A 320 1.25 57.65 14.00
CA GLU A 320 1.34 57.17 15.38
C GLU A 320 0.17 56.24 15.75
N GLY A 321 0.44 55.25 16.60
CA GLY A 321 -0.48 54.19 16.99
C GLY A 321 -0.69 53.09 15.95
N ALA A 322 -0.27 53.28 14.69
CA ALA A 322 -0.50 52.28 13.64
C ALA A 322 0.36 51.02 13.83
N GLN A 323 -0.24 49.87 13.51
CA GLN A 323 0.43 48.58 13.52
C GLN A 323 1.40 48.45 12.34
N VAL A 324 2.63 48.00 12.60
CA VAL A 324 3.63 47.66 11.57
C VAL A 324 4.13 46.22 11.75
N LYS A 325 4.37 45.52 10.64
CA LYS A 325 5.03 44.21 10.62
C LYS A 325 6.48 44.41 10.20
N VAL A 326 7.42 43.97 11.03
CA VAL A 326 8.87 44.03 10.80
C VAL A 326 9.38 42.61 10.62
N GLU A 327 10.17 42.37 9.58
CA GLU A 327 10.92 41.11 9.42
C GLU A 327 12.17 41.15 10.30
N MET A 328 12.42 40.06 11.03
CA MET A 328 13.43 39.94 12.10
C MET A 328 14.55 38.96 11.73
#